data_AF-A0A4Q6GL62-F1
#
_entry.id   AF-A0A4Q6GL62-F1
#
_cell.length_a   1.000
_cell.length_b   1.000
_cell.length_c   1.000
_cell.angle_alpha   90.00
_cell.angle_beta   90.00
_cell.angle_gamma   90.00
#
_symmetry.space_group_name_H-M   'P 1'
#
loop_
_entity.id
_entity.type
_entity.pdbx_description
1 polymer ?
#
loop_
_entity_poly.entity_id
_entity_poly.type
_entity_poly.pdbx_seq_one_letter_code
_entity_poly.pdbx_strand_id
1 'polypeptide(L)'
;EKALLKEGKHLYLVDFSNKGGLVMPLIVEITTQSGKKTIERIPAEVWRMSPKKITKLFVTDEPIVGLTQDPYWETADIDVSNNSWPAKTVPSRLELFKSEREPMNNLMRDFNTKLAPPKAAGQAGEAPKAE
;
A
#
# COMPACT_ATOMS: atom_id res chain seq x y z
N GLU A 1 21.78 2.52 23.73
CA GLU A 1 21.63 1.74 22.47
C GLU A 1 21.80 0.24 22.63
N LYS A 2 22.94 -0.30 23.11
CA LYS A 2 23.15 -1.77 23.23
C LYS A 2 22.14 -2.54 24.12
N ALA A 3 21.44 -1.86 25.02
CA ALA A 3 20.42 -2.49 25.88
C ALA A 3 19.09 -2.75 25.15
N LEU A 4 18.67 -1.85 24.25
CA LEU A 4 17.42 -1.99 23.47
C LEU A 4 17.52 -3.11 22.43
N LEU A 5 18.70 -3.29 21.82
CA LEU A 5 18.99 -4.40 20.92
C LEU A 5 18.89 -5.78 21.62
N LYS A 6 19.11 -5.84 22.94
CA LYS A 6 18.98 -7.07 23.72
C LYS A 6 17.54 -7.42 24.06
N GLU A 7 16.62 -6.47 24.02
CA GLU A 7 15.19 -6.69 24.33
C GLU A 7 14.39 -7.25 23.15
N GLY A 8 15.00 -7.41 21.97
CA GLY A 8 14.30 -7.92 20.79
C GLY A 8 13.28 -6.94 20.19
N LYS A 9 13.35 -5.66 20.55
CA LYS A 9 12.46 -4.61 20.04
C LYS A 9 12.89 -4.17 18.65
N HIS A 10 11.90 -3.85 17.82
CA HIS A 10 12.09 -3.29 16.49
C HIS A 10 12.13 -1.76 16.55
N LEU A 11 13.16 -1.20 15.91
CA LEU A 11 13.42 0.24 15.89
C LEU A 11 13.26 0.73 14.46
N TYR A 12 12.34 1.67 14.25
CA TYR A 12 12.08 2.26 12.94
C TYR A 12 12.31 3.76 13.00
N LEU A 13 13.16 4.26 12.09
CA LEU A 13 13.28 5.68 11.83
C LEU A 13 12.39 6.03 10.65
N VAL A 14 11.47 6.95 10.88
CA VAL A 14 10.55 7.44 9.85
C VAL A 14 10.79 8.92 9.65
N ASP A 15 11.06 9.26 8.40
CA ASP A 15 11.28 10.64 7.97
C ASP A 15 9.98 11.24 7.44
N PHE A 16 9.54 12.31 8.09
CA PHE A 16 8.40 13.11 7.69
C PHE A 16 8.90 14.40 7.04
N SER A 17 8.35 14.75 5.87
CA SER A 17 8.67 15.98 5.17
C SER A 17 7.42 16.84 5.05
N ASN A 18 7.52 18.10 5.48
CA ASN A 18 6.47 19.08 5.24
C ASN A 18 6.62 19.65 3.83
N LYS A 19 5.65 19.39 2.95
CA LYS A 19 5.61 19.90 1.56
C LYS A 19 4.73 21.15 1.40
N GLY A 20 3.92 21.51 2.40
CA GLY A 20 2.93 22.59 2.33
C GLY A 20 3.30 23.86 3.09
N GLY A 21 4.37 23.84 3.90
CA GLY A 21 4.83 25.00 4.68
C GLY A 21 3.96 25.34 5.89
N LEU A 22 2.74 24.82 5.96
CA LEU A 22 1.89 24.87 7.14
C LEU A 22 2.29 23.76 8.11
N VAL A 23 2.47 24.10 9.38
CA VAL A 23 2.74 23.11 10.43
C VAL A 23 1.45 22.41 10.83
N MET A 24 1.45 21.07 10.81
CA MET A 24 0.31 20.24 11.20
C MET A 24 0.74 19.17 12.22
N PRO A 25 -0.17 18.73 13.11
CA PRO A 25 0.09 17.55 13.92
C PRO A 25 0.25 16.32 13.02
N LEU A 26 1.17 15.43 13.36
CA LEU A 26 1.34 14.17 12.64
C LEU A 26 0.54 13.09 13.38
N ILE A 27 -0.53 12.62 12.76
CA ILE A 27 -1.33 11.51 13.25
C ILE A 27 -0.91 10.30 12.46
N VAL A 28 -0.35 9.29 13.12
CA VAL A 28 0.22 8.12 12.46
C VAL A 28 -0.44 6.87 12.99
N GLU A 29 -1.09 6.11 12.11
CA GLU A 29 -1.52 4.75 12.37
C GLU A 29 -0.43 3.76 11.98
N ILE A 30 0.02 2.98 12.95
CA ILE A 30 0.98 1.90 12.79
C ILE A 30 0.20 0.60 12.76
N THR A 31 0.38 -0.19 11.70
CA THR A 31 -0.15 -1.54 11.58
C THR A 31 0.98 -2.55 11.77
N THR A 32 0.87 -3.40 12.80
CA THR A 32 1.84 -4.46 13.07
C THR A 32 1.49 -5.75 12.34
N GLN A 33 2.42 -6.71 12.29
CA GLN A 33 2.21 -8.01 11.65
C GLN A 33 1.05 -8.82 12.25
N SER A 34 0.77 -8.67 13.54
CA SER A 34 -0.39 -9.28 14.21
C SER A 34 -1.73 -8.62 13.85
N GLY A 35 -1.72 -7.56 13.03
CA GLY A 35 -2.89 -6.79 12.64
C GLY A 35 -3.33 -5.74 13.67
N LYS A 36 -2.55 -5.55 14.74
CA LYS A 36 -2.83 -4.52 15.74
C LYS A 36 -2.59 -3.14 15.14
N LYS A 37 -3.57 -2.25 15.31
CA LYS A 37 -3.50 -0.85 14.91
C LYS A 37 -3.23 0.01 16.13
N THR A 38 -2.17 0.81 16.08
CA THR A 38 -1.84 1.77 17.14
C THR A 38 -1.76 3.17 16.53
N ILE A 39 -2.46 4.12 17.14
CA ILE A 39 -2.46 5.51 16.68
C ILE A 39 -1.56 6.32 17.59
N GLU A 40 -0.50 6.90 17.04
CA GLU A 40 0.34 7.85 17.72
C GLU A 40 0.03 9.26 17.21
N ARG A 41 -0.28 10.17 18.15
CA ARG A 41 -0.54 11.58 17.86
C ARG A 41 0.68 12.39 18.25
N ILE A 42 1.35 12.96 17.27
CA ILE A 42 2.53 13.78 17.46
C ILE A 42 2.11 15.25 17.31
N PRO A 43 2.32 16.10 18.33
CA PRO A 43 1.92 17.49 18.28
C PRO A 43 2.73 18.26 17.23
N ALA A 44 2.19 19.39 16.77
CA ALA A 44 2.87 20.26 15.80
C ALA A 44 4.17 20.89 16.33
N GLU A 45 4.45 20.79 17.63
CA GLU A 45 5.67 21.32 18.25
C GLU A 45 6.96 20.70 17.68
N VAL A 46 6.88 19.49 17.12
CA VAL A 46 8.05 18.80 16.57
C VAL A 46 8.65 19.57 15.38
N TRP A 47 7.87 20.43 14.73
CA TRP A 47 8.34 21.30 13.64
C TRP A 47 9.17 22.50 14.11
N ARG A 48 9.30 22.76 15.42
CA ARG A 48 10.04 23.92 15.94
C ARG A 48 11.55 23.85 15.68
N MET A 49 12.16 22.67 15.77
CA MET A 49 13.59 22.50 15.54
C MET A 49 13.93 22.41 14.06
N SER A 50 13.04 21.80 13.27
CA SER A 50 13.20 21.66 11.83
C SER A 50 11.84 21.73 11.15
N PRO A 51 11.52 22.85 10.47
CA PRO A 51 10.20 23.06 9.87
C PRO A 51 9.98 22.25 8.58
N LYS A 52 11.06 21.75 7.96
CA LYS A 52 11.01 21.04 6.67
C LYS A 52 10.97 19.53 6.81
N LYS A 53 11.78 18.97 7.72
CA LYS A 53 11.97 17.52 7.86
C LYS A 53 12.08 17.14 9.33
N ILE A 54 11.41 16.08 9.72
CA ILE A 54 11.48 15.51 11.06
C ILE A 54 11.74 14.03 10.94
N THR A 55 12.66 13.52 11.75
CA THR A 55 12.87 12.08 11.91
C THR A 55 12.30 11.67 13.26
N LYS A 56 11.36 10.74 13.25
CA LYS A 56 10.76 10.16 14.45
C LYS A 56 11.19 8.70 14.58
N LEU A 57 11.61 8.33 15.79
CA LEU A 57 11.93 6.96 16.15
C LEU A 57 10.68 6.29 16.74
N PHE A 58 10.25 5.19 16.12
CA PHE A 58 9.20 4.31 16.62
C PHE A 58 9.85 3.05 17.19
N VAL A 59 9.43 2.67 18.39
CA VAL A 59 9.87 1.44 19.06
C VAL A 59 8.66 0.52 19.19
N THR A 60 8.72 -0.63 18.54
CA THR A 60 7.63 -1.62 18.57
C THR A 60 8.17 -2.98 18.96
N ASP A 61 7.35 -3.76 19.68
CA ASP A 61 7.69 -5.14 20.03
C ASP A 61 7.52 -6.10 18.84
N GLU A 62 6.67 -5.72 17.88
CA GLU A 62 6.38 -6.46 16.65
C GLU A 62 6.86 -5.69 15.41
N PRO A 63 7.11 -6.37 14.28
CA PRO A 63 7.46 -5.70 13.05
C PRO A 63 6.28 -4.92 12.47
N ILE A 64 6.58 -3.72 11.95
CA ILE A 64 5.61 -2.84 11.29
C ILE A 64 5.39 -3.32 9.85
N VAL A 65 4.12 -3.51 9.47
CA VAL A 65 3.70 -3.86 8.10
C VAL A 65 3.30 -2.63 7.30
N GLY A 66 2.70 -1.64 7.98
CA GLY A 66 2.28 -0.42 7.32
C GLY A 66 2.22 0.77 8.26
N LEU A 67 2.35 1.94 7.66
CA LEU A 67 2.24 3.23 8.30
C LEU A 67 1.28 4.07 7.47
N THR A 68 0.24 4.58 8.09
CA THR A 68 -0.73 5.47 7.44
C THR A 68 -0.76 6.80 8.17
N GLN A 69 -0.48 7.88 7.46
CA GLN A 69 -0.61 9.23 7.96
C GLN A 69 -2.09 9.66 7.85
N ASP A 70 -2.60 10.22 8.93
CA ASP A 70 -3.96 10.75 9.06
C ASP A 70 -5.07 9.80 8.58
N PRO A 71 -5.29 8.66 9.26
CA PRO A 71 -6.33 7.68 8.90
C PRO A 71 -7.76 8.23 9.05
N TYR A 72 -7.95 9.29 9.84
CA TYR A 72 -9.27 9.86 10.17
C TYR A 72 -9.56 11.18 9.44
N TRP A 73 -8.64 11.62 8.56
CA TRP A 73 -8.78 12.87 7.82
C TRP A 73 -9.03 14.08 8.73
N GLU A 74 -8.26 14.18 9.81
CA GLU A 74 -8.30 15.31 10.74
C GLU A 74 -7.51 16.51 10.21
N THR A 75 -6.57 16.27 9.29
CA THR A 75 -5.72 17.30 8.67
C THR A 75 -6.29 17.74 7.33
N ALA A 76 -6.18 19.04 7.03
CA ALA A 76 -6.64 19.63 5.77
C ALA A 76 -5.62 19.42 4.63
N ASP A 77 -5.13 18.19 4.44
CA ASP A 77 -4.23 17.85 3.34
C ASP A 77 -5.02 17.55 2.05
N ILE A 78 -4.48 17.97 0.91
CA ILE A 78 -5.08 17.79 -0.42
C ILE A 78 -4.62 16.49 -1.08
N ASP A 79 -3.43 15.98 -0.73
CA ASP A 79 -2.81 14.83 -1.40
C ASP A 79 -2.74 13.60 -0.51
N VAL A 80 -3.80 12.79 -0.54
CA VAL A 80 -3.89 11.54 0.22
C VAL A 80 -3.04 10.41 -0.40
N SER A 81 -2.57 10.57 -1.63
CA SER A 81 -1.88 9.49 -2.36
C SER A 81 -0.55 9.09 -1.72
N ASN A 82 0.08 10.00 -0.98
CA ASN A 82 1.38 9.82 -0.36
C ASN A 82 1.31 9.46 1.15
N ASN A 83 0.10 9.35 1.71
CA ASN A 83 -0.12 9.14 3.15
C ASN A 83 0.03 7.68 3.59
N SER A 84 0.47 6.76 2.72
CA SER A 84 0.61 5.36 3.06
C SER A 84 1.99 4.81 2.73
N TRP A 85 2.54 4.05 3.66
CA TRP A 85 3.71 3.22 3.49
C TRP A 85 3.35 1.76 3.82
N PRO A 86 3.64 0.77 2.96
CA PRO A 86 4.08 0.93 1.56
C PRO A 86 3.07 1.71 0.73
N ALA A 87 3.55 2.41 -0.31
CA ALA A 87 2.71 3.21 -1.18
C ALA A 87 1.63 2.35 -1.85
N LYS A 88 0.37 2.72 -1.66
CA LYS A 88 -0.78 2.04 -2.29
C LYS A 88 -1.06 2.69 -3.64
N THR A 89 -1.17 1.88 -4.70
CA THR A 89 -1.59 2.35 -6.01
C THR A 89 -3.08 2.71 -5.96
N VAL A 90 -3.40 4.00 -5.93
CA VAL A 90 -4.79 4.46 -6.04
C VAL A 90 -5.15 4.46 -7.52
N PRO A 91 -6.18 3.70 -7.95
CA PRO A 91 -6.60 3.69 -9.36
C PRO A 91 -7.07 5.09 -9.76
N SER A 92 -6.64 5.54 -10.93
CA SER A 92 -7.07 6.84 -11.44
C SER A 92 -8.56 6.80 -11.80
N ARG A 93 -9.25 7.94 -11.71
CA ARG A 93 -10.68 8.05 -12.06
C ARG A 93 -10.98 7.53 -13.48
N LEU A 94 -10.05 7.71 -14.42
CA LEU A 94 -10.18 7.21 -15.79
C LEU A 94 -10.04 5.68 -15.90
N GLU A 95 -9.24 5.05 -15.05
CA GLU A 95 -9.07 3.59 -15.02
C GLU A 95 -10.29 2.89 -14.43
N LEU A 96 -10.91 3.46 -13.39
CA LEU A 96 -12.18 2.98 -12.83
C LEU A 96 -13.29 2.90 -13.90
N PHE A 97 -13.41 3.93 -14.74
CA PHE A 97 -14.38 3.94 -15.85
C PHE A 97 -14.06 2.93 -16.95
N LYS A 98 -12.78 2.57 -17.16
CA LYS A 98 -12.39 1.54 -18.12
C LYS A 98 -12.71 0.14 -17.58
N SER A 99 -12.43 -0.12 -16.30
CA SER A 99 -12.75 -1.42 -15.67
C SER A 99 -14.25 -1.67 -15.61
N GLU A 100 -15.07 -0.65 -15.35
CA GLU A 100 -16.53 -0.80 -15.27
C GLU A 100 -17.18 -1.00 -16.65
N ARG A 101 -16.50 -0.58 -17.72
CA ARG A 101 -16.92 -0.78 -19.12
C ARG A 101 -16.34 -2.02 -19.78
N GLU A 102 -15.70 -2.92 -19.02
CA GLU A 102 -15.40 -4.26 -19.52
C GLU A 102 -16.48 -5.22 -19.02
N PRO A 103 -17.67 -5.29 -19.65
CA PRO A 103 -18.51 -6.46 -19.48
C PRO A 103 -17.67 -7.66 -19.93
N MET A 104 -17.68 -8.71 -19.12
CA MET A 104 -16.96 -9.98 -19.31
C MET A 104 -17.14 -10.63 -20.70
N ASN A 105 -18.07 -10.13 -21.54
CA ASN A 105 -18.34 -10.55 -22.91
C ASN A 105 -18.46 -9.34 -23.87
N ASN A 106 -17.34 -8.70 -24.21
CA ASN A 106 -17.29 -7.59 -25.17
C ASN A 106 -17.27 -8.11 -26.63
N LEU A 107 -18.43 -8.55 -27.14
CA LEU A 107 -18.58 -9.09 -28.52
C LEU A 107 -17.99 -8.17 -29.62
N MET A 108 -18.02 -6.84 -29.42
CA MET A 108 -17.44 -5.88 -30.39
C MET A 108 -15.91 -5.88 -30.42
N ARG A 109 -15.24 -6.23 -29.32
CA ARG A 109 -13.77 -6.29 -29.25
C ARG A 109 -13.27 -7.64 -29.76
N ASP A 110 -13.99 -8.71 -29.41
CA ASP A 110 -13.71 -10.08 -29.83
C ASP A 110 -13.86 -10.26 -31.35
N PHE A 111 -14.71 -9.46 -31.99
CA PHE A 111 -14.87 -9.44 -33.45
C PHE A 111 -13.57 -9.16 -34.22
N ASN A 112 -12.69 -8.33 -33.65
CA ASN A 112 -11.41 -7.97 -34.28
C ASN A 112 -10.24 -8.88 -33.86
N THR A 113 -10.47 -9.84 -32.94
CA THR A 113 -9.45 -10.80 -32.53
C THR A 113 -9.36 -11.92 -33.57
N LYS A 114 -8.15 -12.20 -34.09
CA LYS A 114 -7.94 -13.29 -35.06
C LYS A 114 -8.16 -14.63 -34.36
N LEU A 115 -9.15 -15.39 -34.82
CA LEU A 115 -9.45 -16.73 -34.31
C LEU A 115 -8.22 -17.65 -34.47
N ALA A 116 -7.87 -18.35 -33.40
CA ALA A 116 -6.88 -19.42 -33.49
C ALA A 116 -7.43 -20.57 -34.36
N PRO A 117 -6.60 -21.25 -35.17
CA PRO A 117 -7.06 -22.36 -35.99
C PRO A 117 -7.58 -23.50 -35.10
N PRO A 118 -8.66 -24.20 -35.51
CA PRO A 118 -9.23 -25.28 -34.72
C PRO A 118 -8.19 -26.38 -34.54
N LYS A 119 -7.82 -26.64 -33.29
CA LYS A 119 -7.00 -27.81 -32.94
C LYS A 119 -7.86 -29.05 -33.19
N ALA A 120 -7.48 -29.84 -34.20
CA ALA A 120 -8.17 -31.06 -34.57
C ALA A 120 -8.37 -31.96 -33.36
N ALA A 121 -9.63 -32.24 -33.02
CA ALA A 121 -9.99 -33.33 -32.14
C ALA A 121 -9.80 -34.63 -32.92
N GLY A 122 -8.72 -35.35 -32.61
CA GLY A 122 -8.40 -36.62 -33.25
C GLY A 122 -7.17 -37.26 -32.63
N GLN A 123 -7.35 -37.86 -31.45
CA GLN A 123 -6.63 -39.07 -30.99
C GLN A 123 -7.24 -39.51 -29.65
N ALA A 124 -8.37 -40.21 -29.74
CA ALA A 124 -8.75 -41.21 -28.76
C ALA A 124 -8.19 -42.53 -29.27
N GLY A 125 -7.22 -43.10 -28.57
CA GLY A 125 -6.61 -44.38 -28.91
C GLY A 125 -5.15 -44.44 -28.46
N GLU A 126 -4.94 -44.95 -27.25
CA GLU A 126 -3.99 -46.04 -26.93
C GLU A 126 -3.67 -45.98 -25.43
N ALA A 127 -4.14 -46.99 -24.70
CA ALA A 127 -3.86 -47.18 -23.29
C ALA A 127 -2.36 -47.55 -23.11
N PRO A 128 -1.66 -46.99 -22.11
CA PRO A 128 -0.32 -47.47 -21.80
C PRO A 128 -0.40 -48.86 -21.15
N LYS A 129 0.30 -49.82 -21.75
CA LYS A 129 0.77 -51.04 -21.09
C LYS A 129 1.43 -50.66 -19.76
N ALA A 130 0.91 -51.21 -18.67
CA ALA A 130 1.65 -51.36 -17.43
C ALA A 130 2.12 -52.82 -17.33
N GLU A 131 3.42 -52.94 -17.09
CA GLU A 131 4.15 -54.12 -16.64
C GLU A 131 3.78 -54.47 -15.19
#